data_AF-A0A7V4HFG3-F1
#
_entry.id   AF-A0A7V4HFG3-F1
#
_cell.length_a   1.000
_cell.length_b   1.000
_cell.length_c   1.000
_cell.angle_alpha   90.00
_cell.angle_beta   90.00
_cell.angle_gamma   90.00
#
_symmetry.space_group_name_H-M   'P 1'
#
loop_
_entity.id
_entity.type
_entity.pdbx_description
1 polymer ?
#
loop_
_entity_poly.entity_id
_entity_poly.type
_entity_poly.pdbx_seq_one_letter_code
_entity_poly.pdbx_strand_id
1 'polypeptide(L)'
;MTMPQHMQIPRAYLDPPANTLIDRMNTEHPSHRLSKPSGSFTSVLEVINECDVENSPRYAPRKEGNRRLTFCNVYACDVCYLLGAYLPAVWWKREALKRLMRGEAVPNKEQNIDYLNVNGIYGWLEEFGNEFGWQSLPDASTAQNEANAGKLVVIIASKQRDSRHGHISIVVPETSMTRRVIQPGNVIPVQSQAGAKNYRMSTAMGAWWLKDVYTGYGFWKTAIGSPDSDH
;
A
#
# COMPACT_ATOMS: atom_id res chain seq x y z
N MET A 1 26.16 7.76 -21.82
CA MET A 1 25.39 8.93 -21.36
C MET A 1 24.84 8.58 -19.99
N THR A 2 25.43 9.13 -18.95
CA THR A 2 25.10 8.88 -17.54
C THR A 2 23.98 9.83 -17.14
N MET A 3 22.88 9.31 -16.60
CA MET A 3 21.75 10.12 -16.11
C MET A 3 22.22 11.06 -14.98
N PRO A 4 21.78 12.34 -14.94
CA PRO A 4 22.16 13.26 -13.88
C PRO A 4 21.59 12.86 -12.52
N GLN A 5 22.40 13.06 -11.47
CA GLN A 5 22.27 12.44 -10.15
C GLN A 5 21.19 13.01 -9.21
N HIS A 6 20.34 13.95 -9.64
CA HIS A 6 19.37 14.59 -8.74
C HIS A 6 18.04 15.00 -9.40
N MET A 7 17.45 14.13 -10.22
CA MET A 7 16.07 14.33 -10.67
C MET A 7 15.12 13.44 -9.88
N GLN A 8 14.70 13.90 -8.70
CA GLN A 8 13.67 13.22 -7.93
C GLN A 8 12.31 13.53 -8.53
N ILE A 9 11.59 12.50 -9.00
CA ILE A 9 10.19 12.64 -9.39
C ILE A 9 9.40 13.04 -8.13
N PRO A 10 8.71 14.19 -8.12
CA PRO A 10 7.97 14.59 -6.95
C PRO A 10 6.86 13.58 -6.64
N ARG A 11 6.63 13.33 -5.35
CA ARG A 11 5.48 12.53 -4.90
C ARG A 11 4.20 13.13 -5.48
N ALA A 12 3.34 12.29 -6.03
CA ALA A 12 2.02 12.70 -6.45
C ALA A 12 1.12 12.68 -5.21
N TYR A 13 0.62 13.86 -4.84
CA TYR A 13 -0.43 13.97 -3.84
C TYR A 13 -1.65 14.60 -4.49
N LEU A 14 -2.83 14.12 -4.13
CA LEU A 14 -4.07 14.84 -4.30
C LEU A 14 -4.66 15.12 -2.94
N ASP A 15 -5.13 16.35 -2.76
CA ASP A 15 -6.44 16.51 -2.17
C ASP A 15 -7.44 16.07 -3.27
N PRO A 16 -8.18 14.95 -3.11
CA PRO A 16 -9.04 14.45 -4.16
C PRO A 16 -10.10 15.50 -4.56
N PRO A 17 -10.37 15.72 -5.86
CA PRO A 17 -11.41 16.66 -6.29
C PRO A 17 -12.77 16.24 -5.74
N ALA A 18 -13.55 17.22 -5.29
CA ALA A 18 -14.91 17.02 -4.80
C ALA A 18 -15.76 16.18 -5.78
N ASN A 19 -16.60 15.28 -5.26
CA ASN A 19 -17.52 14.36 -5.93
C ASN A 19 -16.90 13.24 -6.81
N THR A 20 -15.58 13.05 -6.78
CA THR A 20 -14.96 11.83 -7.34
C THR A 20 -15.33 10.59 -6.51
N LEU A 21 -15.13 9.37 -7.03
CA LEU A 21 -15.39 8.14 -6.25
C LEU A 21 -14.60 8.16 -4.92
N ILE A 22 -13.39 8.73 -4.94
CA ILE A 22 -12.52 8.84 -3.76
C ILE A 22 -12.90 10.01 -2.87
N ASP A 23 -13.37 11.13 -3.42
CA ASP A 23 -14.02 12.14 -2.58
C ASP A 23 -15.30 11.62 -1.94
N ARG A 24 -16.13 10.83 -2.63
CA ARG A 24 -17.28 10.14 -2.03
C ARG A 24 -16.88 9.12 -0.96
N MET A 25 -15.78 8.40 -1.18
CA MET A 25 -15.19 7.50 -0.18
C MET A 25 -14.56 8.25 1.01
N ASN A 26 -14.16 9.52 0.83
CA ASN A 26 -13.62 10.40 1.87
C ASN A 26 -14.67 11.33 2.52
N THR A 27 -15.82 11.60 1.88
CA THR A 27 -16.88 12.50 2.36
C THR A 27 -18.01 11.75 3.08
N GLU A 28 -18.21 10.45 2.80
CA GLU A 28 -19.09 9.60 3.62
C GLU A 28 -18.47 9.21 4.98
N HIS A 29 -17.25 9.65 5.30
CA HIS A 29 -16.62 9.49 6.62
C HIS A 29 -15.89 10.77 7.05
N PRO A 30 -16.33 11.46 8.12
CA PRO A 30 -15.79 12.75 8.55
C PRO A 30 -14.42 12.67 9.22
N SER A 31 -13.69 11.57 9.10
CA SER A 31 -12.25 11.59 9.33
C SER A 31 -11.61 12.23 8.10
N HIS A 32 -11.48 13.56 8.19
CA HIS A 32 -10.39 14.33 7.62
C HIS A 32 -9.16 13.45 7.38
N ARG A 33 -8.37 13.81 6.35
CA ARG A 33 -6.91 13.57 6.26
C ARG A 33 -6.43 12.92 7.55
N LEU A 34 -5.88 11.71 7.52
CA LEU A 34 -5.10 11.25 8.66
C LEU A 34 -4.09 12.38 8.91
N SER A 35 -4.40 13.28 9.83
CA SER A 35 -3.46 14.28 10.29
C SER A 35 -2.47 13.39 10.97
N LYS A 36 -1.21 13.36 10.47
CA LYS A 36 -0.11 12.66 11.14
C LYS A 36 -0.34 12.86 12.64
N PRO A 37 -0.72 11.81 13.40
CA PRO A 37 -1.15 12.03 14.76
C PRO A 37 -0.01 12.74 15.48
N SER A 38 -0.36 13.61 16.43
CA SER A 38 0.63 14.37 17.20
C SER A 38 1.61 13.47 17.97
N GLY A 39 1.36 12.16 18.02
CA GLY A 39 2.33 11.13 18.36
C GLY A 39 2.88 10.45 17.10
N SER A 40 4.20 10.42 16.94
CA SER A 40 4.83 9.54 15.96
C SER A 40 4.58 8.10 16.36
N PHE A 41 3.82 7.35 15.56
CA PHE A 41 3.78 5.90 15.72
C PHE A 41 5.20 5.35 15.65
N THR A 42 5.55 4.51 16.63
CA THR A 42 6.89 3.96 16.77
C THR A 42 6.99 2.54 16.21
N SER A 43 5.85 1.90 15.92
CA SER A 43 5.81 0.55 15.35
C SER A 43 4.64 0.31 14.39
N VAL A 44 4.78 -0.72 13.53
CA VAL A 44 3.69 -1.20 12.67
C VAL A 44 2.46 -1.59 13.50
N LEU A 45 2.65 -2.26 14.64
CA LEU A 45 1.52 -2.75 15.44
C LEU A 45 0.66 -1.63 16.03
N GLU A 46 1.27 -0.51 16.43
CA GLU A 46 0.52 0.66 16.90
C GLU A 46 -0.38 1.22 15.80
N VAL A 47 0.14 1.35 14.57
CA VAL A 47 -0.65 1.80 13.42
C VAL A 47 -1.76 0.83 13.06
N ILE A 48 -1.48 -0.47 13.08
CA ILE A 48 -2.48 -1.51 12.80
C ILE A 48 -3.59 -1.51 13.85
N ASN A 49 -3.26 -1.23 15.11
CA ASN A 49 -4.24 -1.09 16.18
C ASN A 49 -5.07 0.19 16.01
N GLU A 50 -4.43 1.32 15.66
CA GLU A 50 -5.14 2.59 15.42
C GLU A 50 -6.12 2.47 14.25
N CYS A 51 -5.69 1.84 13.16
CA CYS A 51 -6.54 1.68 11.98
C CYS A 51 -7.77 0.80 12.28
N ASP A 52 -7.69 -0.07 13.28
CA ASP A 52 -8.73 -1.01 13.72
C ASP A 52 -9.50 -1.63 12.55
N VAL A 53 -8.77 -2.27 11.64
CA VAL A 53 -9.28 -2.69 10.32
C VAL A 53 -10.52 -3.59 10.40
N GLU A 54 -10.72 -4.28 11.52
CA GLU A 54 -11.86 -5.19 11.73
C GLU A 54 -13.16 -4.46 12.06
N ASN A 55 -13.09 -3.28 12.69
CA ASN A 55 -14.28 -2.53 13.13
C ASN A 55 -14.45 -1.18 12.42
N SER A 56 -13.39 -0.67 11.78
CA SER A 56 -13.42 0.64 11.11
C SER A 56 -14.33 0.63 9.87
N PRO A 57 -15.36 1.51 9.81
CA PRO A 57 -16.23 1.65 8.64
C PRO A 57 -15.51 2.06 7.34
N ARG A 58 -14.32 2.64 7.47
CA ARG A 58 -13.46 3.04 6.35
C ARG A 58 -12.96 1.83 5.56
N TYR A 59 -12.71 0.72 6.24
CA TYR A 59 -12.16 -0.50 5.65
C TYR A 59 -13.20 -1.62 5.50
N ALA A 60 -14.43 -1.41 6.00
CA ALA A 60 -15.50 -2.38 5.95
C ALA A 60 -15.86 -2.72 4.48
N PRO A 61 -15.87 -4.00 4.07
CA PRO A 61 -16.26 -4.37 2.72
C PRO A 61 -17.74 -4.04 2.48
N ARG A 62 -18.04 -3.52 1.29
CA ARG A 62 -19.40 -3.10 0.91
C ARG A 62 -19.92 -3.92 -0.26
N LYS A 63 -21.24 -3.88 -0.47
CA LYS A 63 -21.87 -4.42 -1.67
C LYS A 63 -22.45 -3.27 -2.49
N GLU A 64 -22.20 -3.30 -3.79
CA GLU A 64 -22.82 -2.41 -4.76
C GLU A 64 -23.41 -3.29 -5.88
N GLY A 65 -24.73 -3.46 -5.86
CA GLY A 65 -25.40 -4.49 -6.65
C GLY A 65 -24.82 -5.88 -6.37
N ASN A 66 -24.35 -6.55 -7.43
CA ASN A 66 -23.74 -7.88 -7.35
C ASN A 66 -22.22 -7.86 -7.08
N ARG A 67 -21.61 -6.67 -6.95
CA ARG A 67 -20.18 -6.52 -6.74
C ARG A 67 -19.87 -6.33 -5.26
N ARG A 68 -18.80 -6.98 -4.80
CA ARG A 68 -18.21 -6.73 -3.47
C ARG A 68 -17.06 -5.74 -3.65
N LEU A 69 -17.15 -4.63 -2.94
CA LEU A 69 -16.11 -3.62 -2.86
C LEU A 69 -15.23 -3.95 -1.65
N THR A 70 -13.91 -3.96 -1.86
CA THR A 70 -12.92 -4.17 -0.80
C THR A 70 -11.87 -3.07 -0.88
N PHE A 71 -11.31 -2.71 0.27
CA PHE A 71 -10.52 -1.48 0.42
C PHE A 71 -9.07 -1.77 0.81
N CYS A 72 -8.52 -2.89 0.34
CA CYS A 72 -7.17 -3.33 0.69
C CYS A 72 -6.08 -2.34 0.27
N ASN A 73 -6.21 -1.67 -0.88
CA ASN A 73 -5.30 -0.61 -1.31
C ASN A 73 -5.41 0.63 -0.42
N VAL A 74 -6.63 1.06 -0.09
CA VAL A 74 -6.85 2.22 0.80
C VAL A 74 -6.20 1.95 2.16
N TYR A 75 -6.46 0.78 2.75
CA TYR A 75 -5.86 0.36 4.00
C TYR A 75 -4.34 0.33 3.95
N ALA A 76 -3.76 -0.24 2.89
CA ALA A 76 -2.31 -0.28 2.75
C ALA A 76 -1.70 1.13 2.62
N CYS A 77 -2.31 2.01 1.82
CA CYS A 77 -1.88 3.41 1.70
C CYS A 77 -1.94 4.15 3.03
N ASP A 78 -3.03 3.98 3.79
CA ASP A 78 -3.21 4.64 5.09
C ASP A 78 -2.18 4.16 6.12
N VAL A 79 -1.94 2.84 6.21
CA VAL A 79 -0.89 2.28 7.10
C VAL A 79 0.49 2.82 6.71
N CYS A 80 0.82 2.85 5.41
CA CYS A 80 2.09 3.39 4.93
C CYS A 80 2.23 4.87 5.29
N TYR A 81 1.20 5.67 5.04
CA TYR A 81 1.17 7.09 5.33
C TYR A 81 1.40 7.38 6.82
N LEU A 82 0.71 6.65 7.71
CA LEU A 82 0.86 6.79 9.16
C LEU A 82 2.26 6.41 9.66
N LEU A 83 2.94 5.49 8.97
CA LEU A 83 4.32 5.09 9.25
C LEU A 83 5.38 5.97 8.55
N GLY A 84 4.95 7.00 7.82
CA GLY A 84 5.85 7.90 7.09
C GLY A 84 6.43 7.30 5.80
N ALA A 85 5.91 6.17 5.33
CA ALA A 85 6.30 5.55 4.06
C ALA A 85 5.38 6.01 2.92
N TYR A 86 5.94 6.33 1.76
CA TYR A 86 5.14 6.72 0.60
C TYR A 86 4.70 5.49 -0.20
N LEU A 87 3.40 5.19 -0.19
CA LEU A 87 2.74 4.26 -1.10
C LEU A 87 1.61 5.02 -1.83
N PRO A 88 1.64 5.16 -3.16
CA PRO A 88 0.73 6.05 -3.87
C PRO A 88 -0.71 5.52 -3.94
N ALA A 89 -1.67 6.33 -3.50
CA ALA A 89 -3.07 6.19 -3.90
C ALA A 89 -3.34 6.82 -5.28
N VAL A 90 -2.50 7.78 -5.68
CA VAL A 90 -2.51 8.47 -6.97
C VAL A 90 -1.11 8.54 -7.53
N TRP A 91 -1.01 8.58 -8.85
CA TRP A 91 0.28 8.73 -9.51
C TRP A 91 0.19 9.54 -10.79
N TRP A 92 1.32 10.11 -11.20
CA TRP A 92 1.42 10.91 -12.41
C TRP A 92 1.07 10.11 -13.66
N LYS A 93 0.27 10.72 -14.54
CA LYS A 93 0.05 10.22 -15.91
C LYS A 93 1.37 10.19 -16.66
N ARG A 94 1.49 9.29 -17.63
CA ARG A 94 2.74 9.07 -18.39
C ARG A 94 3.29 10.35 -19.03
N GLU A 95 2.44 11.19 -19.59
CA GLU A 95 2.90 12.46 -20.19
C GLU A 95 3.37 13.46 -19.13
N ALA A 96 2.75 13.48 -17.94
CA ALA A 96 3.21 14.30 -16.83
C ALA A 96 4.57 13.80 -16.29
N LEU A 97 4.75 12.48 -16.16
CA LEU A 97 6.04 11.86 -15.80
C LEU A 97 7.16 12.29 -16.74
N LYS A 98 6.94 12.20 -18.06
CA LYS A 98 7.94 12.65 -19.05
C LYS A 98 8.34 14.11 -18.87
N ARG A 99 7.41 14.98 -18.50
CA ARG A 99 7.69 16.41 -18.26
C ARG A 99 8.51 16.59 -16.98
N LEU A 100 8.12 15.92 -15.90
CA LEU A 100 8.88 15.92 -14.64
C LEU A 100 10.31 15.39 -14.83
N MET A 101 10.47 14.33 -15.62
CA MET A 101 11.78 13.77 -16.02
C MET A 101 12.61 14.68 -16.93
N ARG A 102 12.07 15.82 -17.38
CA ARG A 102 12.81 16.87 -18.08
C ARG A 102 12.99 18.13 -17.23
N GLY A 103 12.59 18.09 -15.96
CA GLY A 103 12.57 19.26 -15.08
C GLY A 103 11.49 20.28 -15.43
N GLU A 104 10.48 19.91 -16.23
CA GLU A 104 9.39 20.82 -16.61
C GLU A 104 8.26 20.83 -15.56
N ALA A 105 7.64 21.99 -15.37
CA ALA A 105 6.44 22.12 -14.55
C ALA A 105 5.22 21.45 -15.21
N VAL A 106 4.42 20.71 -14.43
CA VAL A 106 3.14 20.11 -14.86
C VAL A 106 1.98 21.07 -14.54
N PRO A 107 1.30 21.67 -15.54
CA PRO A 107 0.11 22.48 -15.32
C PRO A 107 -1.07 21.60 -14.90
N ASN A 108 -2.03 22.16 -14.17
CA ASN A 108 -3.26 21.47 -13.77
C ASN A 108 -2.98 20.06 -13.23
N LYS A 109 -2.17 19.98 -12.16
CA LYS A 109 -1.65 18.72 -11.59
C LYS A 109 -2.76 17.67 -11.38
N GLU A 110 -3.93 18.12 -10.93
CA GLU A 110 -5.13 17.30 -10.70
C GLU A 110 -5.63 16.55 -11.94
N GLN A 111 -5.43 17.11 -13.15
CA GLN A 111 -5.80 16.47 -14.41
C GLN A 111 -4.72 15.52 -14.93
N ASN A 112 -3.53 15.57 -14.33
CA ASN A 112 -2.30 14.92 -14.80
C ASN A 112 -1.88 13.71 -13.95
N ILE A 113 -2.84 13.13 -13.26
CA ILE A 113 -2.67 12.01 -12.34
C ILE A 113 -3.82 11.03 -12.49
N ASP A 114 -3.56 9.78 -12.16
CA ASP A 114 -4.51 8.68 -12.13
C ASP A 114 -4.57 8.09 -10.73
N TYR A 115 -5.75 7.59 -10.36
CA TYR A 115 -5.93 6.80 -9.14
C TYR A 115 -5.43 5.38 -9.36
N LEU A 116 -4.64 4.88 -8.41
CA LEU A 116 -4.07 3.55 -8.49
C LEU A 116 -4.96 2.53 -7.77
N ASN A 117 -5.44 1.55 -8.53
CA ASN A 117 -5.88 0.29 -7.95
C ASN A 117 -4.67 -0.59 -7.60
N VAL A 118 -4.91 -1.77 -7.03
CA VAL A 118 -3.82 -2.68 -6.64
C VAL A 118 -2.89 -3.06 -7.81
N ASN A 119 -3.41 -3.25 -9.03
CA ASN A 119 -2.56 -3.57 -10.18
C ASN A 119 -1.63 -2.37 -10.52
N GLY A 120 -2.12 -1.15 -10.37
CA GLY A 120 -1.34 0.08 -10.54
C GLY A 120 -0.27 0.25 -9.46
N ILE A 121 -0.59 -0.04 -8.19
CA ILE A 121 0.38 -0.01 -7.09
C ILE A 121 1.47 -1.07 -7.30
N TYR A 122 1.10 -2.26 -7.77
CA TYR A 122 2.05 -3.32 -8.10
C TYR A 122 3.07 -2.84 -9.16
N GLY A 123 2.58 -2.30 -10.29
CA GLY A 123 3.46 -1.76 -11.33
C GLY A 123 4.31 -0.59 -10.83
N TRP A 124 3.75 0.27 -9.98
CA TRP A 124 4.50 1.36 -9.37
C TRP A 124 5.63 0.86 -8.45
N LEU A 125 5.42 -0.19 -7.66
CA LEU A 125 6.47 -0.78 -6.82
C LEU A 125 7.58 -1.41 -7.66
N GLU A 126 7.25 -2.01 -8.80
CA GLU A 126 8.24 -2.54 -9.74
C GLU A 126 9.06 -1.43 -10.42
N GLU A 127 8.41 -0.36 -10.86
CA GLU A 127 9.05 0.70 -11.66
C GLU A 127 9.74 1.75 -10.79
N PHE A 128 9.09 2.22 -9.72
CA PHE A 128 9.53 3.37 -8.93
C PHE A 128 9.86 3.02 -7.47
N GLY A 129 9.45 1.85 -6.98
CA GLY A 129 9.52 1.51 -5.55
C GLY A 129 10.89 1.81 -4.92
N ASN A 130 11.98 1.41 -5.59
CA ASN A 130 13.34 1.62 -5.10
C ASN A 130 13.71 3.11 -4.92
N GLU A 131 13.28 3.98 -5.83
CA GLU A 131 13.50 5.43 -5.74
C GLU A 131 12.76 6.06 -4.55
N PHE A 132 11.67 5.41 -4.11
CA PHE A 132 10.86 5.82 -2.96
C PHE A 132 11.15 5.00 -1.69
N GLY A 133 12.28 4.30 -1.64
CA GLY A 133 12.75 3.60 -0.46
C GLY A 133 12.14 2.21 -0.25
N TRP A 134 11.46 1.64 -1.24
CA TRP A 134 10.97 0.26 -1.22
C TRP A 134 11.98 -0.70 -1.81
N GLN A 135 12.20 -1.81 -1.13
CA GLN A 135 13.11 -2.87 -1.58
C GLN A 135 12.33 -4.16 -1.75
N SER A 136 12.47 -4.83 -2.90
CA SER A 136 11.87 -6.15 -3.10
C SER A 136 12.55 -7.19 -2.22
N LEU A 137 11.76 -8.16 -1.74
CA LEU A 137 12.21 -9.28 -0.94
C LEU A 137 12.01 -10.59 -1.70
N PRO A 138 12.90 -11.58 -1.52
CA PRO A 138 12.90 -12.79 -2.32
C PRO A 138 11.74 -13.74 -2.00
N ASP A 139 11.27 -13.76 -0.76
CA ASP A 139 10.27 -14.72 -0.30
C ASP A 139 9.50 -14.27 0.95
N ALA A 140 8.43 -15.02 1.27
CA ALA A 140 7.57 -14.77 2.42
C ALA A 140 8.26 -14.97 3.78
N SER A 141 9.31 -15.80 3.84
CA SER A 141 10.08 -16.02 5.08
C SER A 141 10.87 -14.76 5.43
N THR A 142 11.56 -14.20 4.43
CA THR A 142 12.29 -12.94 4.52
C THR A 142 11.33 -11.79 4.82
N ALA A 143 10.16 -11.75 4.18
CA ALA A 143 9.11 -10.78 4.47
C ALA A 143 8.70 -10.80 5.95
N GLN A 144 8.46 -11.97 6.53
CA GLN A 144 8.12 -12.08 7.95
C GLN A 144 9.27 -11.66 8.87
N ASN A 145 10.51 -12.04 8.54
CA ASN A 145 11.67 -11.68 9.35
C ASN A 145 11.89 -10.16 9.38
N GLU A 146 11.72 -9.48 8.24
CA GLU A 146 11.82 -8.02 8.16
C GLU A 146 10.70 -7.32 8.94
N ALA A 147 9.46 -7.85 8.87
CA ALA A 147 8.37 -7.34 9.71
C ALA A 147 8.67 -7.52 11.21
N ASN A 148 9.19 -8.69 11.62
CA ASN A 148 9.62 -8.93 13.00
C ASN A 148 10.75 -7.99 13.45
N ALA A 149 11.60 -7.55 12.52
CA ALA A 149 12.65 -6.56 12.76
C ALA A 149 12.11 -5.11 12.77
N GLY A 150 10.80 -4.92 12.75
CA GLY A 150 10.16 -3.61 12.82
C GLY A 150 10.17 -2.84 11.49
N LYS A 151 10.38 -3.50 10.35
CA LYS A 151 10.22 -2.87 9.04
C LYS A 151 8.76 -2.92 8.59
N LEU A 152 8.36 -1.94 7.78
CA LEU A 152 7.08 -1.99 7.08
C LEU A 152 7.23 -2.93 5.89
N VAL A 153 6.38 -3.94 5.81
CA VAL A 153 6.43 -4.96 4.75
C VAL A 153 5.04 -5.16 4.16
N VAL A 154 4.97 -5.25 2.83
CA VAL A 154 3.73 -5.50 2.09
C VAL A 154 3.86 -6.74 1.21
N ILE A 155 2.76 -7.48 1.08
CA ILE A 155 2.57 -8.50 0.04
C ILE A 155 1.56 -7.93 -0.94
N ILE A 156 1.87 -7.97 -2.23
CA ILE A 156 0.93 -7.51 -3.26
C ILE A 156 1.00 -8.42 -4.48
N ALA A 157 -0.17 -8.78 -5.00
CA ALA A 157 -0.32 -9.56 -6.22
C ALA A 157 -1.27 -8.87 -7.19
N SER A 158 -0.94 -8.96 -8.48
CA SER A 158 -1.62 -8.29 -9.57
C SER A 158 -2.39 -9.29 -10.44
N LYS A 159 -3.46 -8.82 -11.06
CA LYS A 159 -4.22 -9.56 -12.09
C LYS A 159 -4.17 -8.81 -13.42
N GLN A 160 -2.98 -8.46 -13.90
CA GLN A 160 -2.79 -7.54 -15.04
C GLN A 160 -3.56 -7.93 -16.31
N ARG A 161 -3.90 -9.22 -16.46
CA ARG A 161 -4.63 -9.77 -17.63
C ARG A 161 -6.15 -9.85 -17.46
N ASP A 162 -6.67 -9.39 -16.33
CA ASP A 162 -8.10 -9.42 -16.02
C ASP A 162 -8.60 -8.03 -15.62
N SER A 163 -9.85 -7.73 -15.98
CA SER A 163 -10.60 -6.57 -15.48
C SER A 163 -10.75 -6.53 -13.95
N ARG A 164 -10.39 -7.63 -13.25
CA ARG A 164 -10.41 -7.76 -11.78
C ARG A 164 -9.18 -7.14 -11.13
N HIS A 165 -9.39 -6.56 -9.96
CA HIS A 165 -8.30 -5.99 -9.16
C HIS A 165 -7.46 -7.09 -8.48
N GLY A 166 -6.17 -6.80 -8.30
CA GLY A 166 -5.23 -7.53 -7.46
C GLY A 166 -5.60 -7.49 -5.97
N HIS A 167 -4.66 -7.88 -5.12
CA HIS A 167 -4.80 -7.77 -3.67
C HIS A 167 -3.48 -7.38 -3.01
N ILE A 168 -3.55 -6.63 -1.91
CA ILE A 168 -2.42 -6.17 -1.10
C ILE A 168 -2.75 -6.38 0.38
N SER A 169 -1.76 -6.80 1.16
CA SER A 169 -1.83 -6.91 2.63
C SER A 169 -0.54 -6.41 3.27
N ILE A 170 -0.62 -6.05 4.55
CA ILE A 170 0.54 -5.70 5.36
C ILE A 170 1.02 -6.95 6.09
N VAL A 171 2.32 -7.24 6.05
CA VAL A 171 2.92 -8.24 6.94
C VAL A 171 3.20 -7.58 8.27
N VAL A 172 2.71 -8.17 9.35
CA VAL A 172 2.85 -7.63 10.71
C VAL A 172 3.80 -8.50 11.55
N PRO A 173 4.49 -7.92 12.55
CA PRO A 173 5.32 -8.69 13.46
C PRO A 173 4.57 -9.85 14.12
N GLU A 174 5.23 -10.99 14.28
CA GLU A 174 4.72 -12.11 15.07
C GLU A 174 4.60 -11.72 16.55
N THR A 175 3.62 -12.32 17.23
CA THR A 175 3.43 -12.19 18.67
C THR A 175 3.47 -13.56 19.34
N SER A 176 3.37 -13.58 20.67
CA SER A 176 3.19 -14.84 21.41
C SER A 176 1.91 -15.58 21.01
N MET A 177 0.87 -14.85 20.58
CA MET A 177 -0.44 -15.40 20.23
C MET A 177 -0.61 -15.71 18.74
N THR A 178 0.11 -15.01 17.86
CA THR A 178 -0.04 -15.20 16.42
C THR A 178 1.33 -15.25 15.76
N ARG A 179 1.62 -16.40 15.16
CA ARG A 179 2.87 -16.71 14.48
C ARG A 179 2.61 -17.10 13.04
N ARG A 180 3.64 -16.99 12.21
CA ARG A 180 3.63 -17.49 10.83
C ARG A 180 3.36 -18.98 10.81
N VAL A 181 2.79 -19.47 9.72
CA VAL A 181 2.64 -20.92 9.48
C VAL A 181 3.75 -21.36 8.55
N ILE A 182 4.50 -22.39 8.95
CA ILE A 182 5.52 -23.02 8.11
C ILE A 182 4.87 -24.21 7.41
N GLN A 183 4.98 -24.26 6.08
CA GLN A 183 4.50 -25.35 5.24
C GLN A 183 5.65 -25.87 4.36
N PRO A 184 5.58 -27.10 3.84
CA PRO A 184 6.58 -27.59 2.88
C PRO A 184 6.71 -26.62 1.69
N GLY A 185 7.89 -26.03 1.52
CA GLY A 185 8.20 -25.10 0.43
C GLY A 185 7.59 -23.71 0.54
N ASN A 186 6.93 -23.35 1.67
CA ASN A 186 6.33 -22.02 1.81
C ASN A 186 6.16 -21.56 3.26
N VAL A 187 6.08 -20.25 3.46
CA VAL A 187 5.72 -19.61 4.74
C VAL A 187 4.48 -18.76 4.52
N ILE A 188 3.49 -18.91 5.40
CA ILE A 188 2.36 -17.98 5.48
C ILE A 188 2.69 -16.96 6.57
N PRO A 189 3.04 -15.72 6.20
CA PRO A 189 3.32 -14.69 7.17
C PRO A 189 2.02 -14.24 7.84
N VAL A 190 2.17 -13.62 9.01
CA VAL A 190 1.09 -12.98 9.74
C VAL A 190 0.73 -11.69 9.03
N GLN A 191 -0.54 -11.55 8.66
CA GLN A 191 -1.00 -10.49 7.80
C GLN A 191 -2.12 -9.68 8.44
N SER A 192 -2.15 -8.40 8.06
CA SER A 192 -3.25 -7.49 8.28
C SER A 192 -3.85 -7.06 6.95
N GLN A 193 -5.19 -7.05 6.83
CA GLN A 193 -5.85 -6.73 5.56
C GLN A 193 -7.26 -6.15 5.68
N ALA A 194 -7.65 -5.41 4.63
CA ALA A 194 -9.01 -4.95 4.37
C ALA A 194 -9.60 -5.61 3.10
N GLY A 195 -10.00 -6.88 3.20
CA GLY A 195 -10.48 -7.69 2.07
C GLY A 195 -11.96 -8.05 2.16
N ALA A 196 -12.31 -9.23 1.64
CA ALA A 196 -13.68 -9.76 1.78
C ALA A 196 -14.04 -10.04 3.25
N LYS A 197 -13.03 -10.33 4.07
CA LYS A 197 -13.06 -10.36 5.52
C LYS A 197 -11.82 -9.64 6.02
N ASN A 198 -11.98 -8.73 6.96
CA ASN A 198 -10.86 -7.97 7.50
C ASN A 198 -10.17 -8.79 8.58
N TYR A 199 -8.86 -8.64 8.67
CA TYR A 199 -8.05 -9.27 9.71
C TYR A 199 -7.06 -8.25 10.22
N ARG A 200 -7.03 -8.02 11.53
CA ARG A 200 -6.00 -7.19 12.14
C ARG A 200 -4.65 -7.92 12.14
N MET A 201 -4.66 -9.20 12.47
CA MET A 201 -3.47 -10.07 12.54
C MET A 201 -3.88 -11.53 12.37
N SER A 202 -3.56 -12.14 11.23
CA SER A 202 -3.95 -13.53 10.95
C SER A 202 -3.09 -14.21 9.89
N THR A 203 -3.05 -15.54 9.93
CA THR A 203 -2.53 -16.39 8.84
C THR A 203 -3.66 -17.10 8.07
N ALA A 204 -4.93 -16.85 8.43
CA ALA A 204 -6.10 -17.55 7.90
C ALA A 204 -6.33 -17.37 6.38
N MET A 205 -5.71 -16.37 5.77
CA MET A 205 -5.78 -16.14 4.32
C MET A 205 -4.95 -17.14 3.51
N GLY A 206 -4.01 -17.83 4.17
CA GLY A 206 -3.03 -18.68 3.50
C GLY A 206 -2.14 -17.90 2.54
N ALA A 207 -1.49 -18.64 1.64
CA ALA A 207 -0.64 -18.11 0.58
C ALA A 207 -1.46 -17.65 -0.63
N TRP A 208 -2.36 -16.68 -0.42
CA TRP A 208 -3.31 -16.24 -1.44
C TRP A 208 -2.63 -15.74 -2.72
N TRP A 209 -1.42 -15.17 -2.62
CA TRP A 209 -0.66 -14.64 -3.76
C TRP A 209 -0.20 -15.74 -4.74
N LEU A 210 -0.16 -17.00 -4.31
CA LEU A 210 0.19 -18.16 -5.16
C LEU A 210 -0.99 -18.69 -5.98
N LYS A 211 -2.19 -18.15 -5.83
CA LYS A 211 -3.37 -18.62 -6.59
C LYS A 211 -3.25 -18.22 -8.06
N ASP A 212 -3.60 -19.13 -8.96
CA ASP A 212 -3.56 -18.97 -10.43
C ASP A 212 -4.35 -17.76 -10.98
N VAL A 213 -5.21 -17.16 -10.16
CA VAL A 213 -5.92 -15.92 -10.52
C VAL A 213 -5.00 -14.71 -10.61
N TYR A 214 -3.81 -14.77 -10.00
CA TYR A 214 -2.81 -13.70 -10.04
C TYR A 214 -1.78 -13.98 -11.13
N THR A 215 -1.40 -12.94 -11.86
CA THR A 215 -0.42 -13.02 -12.95
C THR A 215 0.99 -12.64 -12.51
N GLY A 216 1.14 -12.13 -11.29
CA GLY A 216 2.41 -11.75 -10.67
C GLY A 216 2.17 -11.35 -9.21
N TYR A 217 3.20 -11.51 -8.38
CA TYR A 217 3.19 -11.12 -6.99
C TYR A 217 4.60 -10.75 -6.53
N GLY A 218 4.68 -10.02 -5.42
CA GLY A 218 5.96 -9.72 -4.78
C GLY A 218 5.80 -9.37 -3.31
N PHE A 219 6.95 -9.20 -2.68
CA PHE A 219 7.12 -8.78 -1.30
C PHE A 219 8.01 -7.54 -1.32
N TRP A 220 7.63 -6.50 -0.59
CA TRP A 220 8.44 -5.29 -0.50
C TRP A 220 8.56 -4.82 0.94
N LYS A 221 9.72 -4.30 1.30
CA LYS A 221 9.96 -3.63 2.57
C LYS A 221 10.33 -2.18 2.40
N THR A 222 10.12 -1.41 3.46
CA THR A 222 10.74 -0.10 3.66
C THR A 222 10.99 0.13 5.15
N ALA A 223 11.84 1.10 5.47
CA ALA A 223 12.01 1.53 6.85
C ALA A 223 10.77 2.28 7.32
N ILE A 224 10.40 2.12 8.60
CA ILE A 224 9.50 3.07 9.27
C ILE A 224 10.26 4.39 9.39
N GLY A 225 9.55 5.51 9.23
CA GLY A 225 10.12 6.83 8.95
C GLY A 225 11.44 7.18 9.63
N SER A 226 12.30 7.90 8.89
CA SER A 226 13.07 8.96 9.53
C SER A 226 12.11 10.11 9.84
N PRO A 227 12.07 10.65 11.07
CA PRO A 227 11.27 11.83 11.40
C PRO A 227 11.61 13.07 10.57
N ASP A 228 12.76 13.12 9.90
CA ASP A 228 13.24 14.29 9.18
C ASP A 228 13.73 13.93 7.76
N SER A 229 12.99 14.40 6.76
CA SER A 229 13.54 15.03 5.56
C SER A 229 12.39 15.67 4.76
N ASP A 230 11.83 16.75 5.31
CA ASP A 230 11.25 17.80 4.48
C ASP A 230 12.41 18.47 3.74
N HIS A 231 12.60 18.08 2.48
CA HIS A 231 13.31 18.86 1.47
C HIS A 231 12.43 18.89 0.22
#